data_AF-A0A0G1QJJ1-F1
#
_entry.id   AF-A0A0G1QJJ1-F1
#
_cell.length_a   1.000
_cell.length_b   1.000
_cell.length_c   1.000
_cell.angle_alpha   90.00
_cell.angle_beta   90.00
_cell.angle_gamma   90.00
#
_symmetry.space_group_name_H-M   'P 1'
#
loop_
_entity.id
_entity.type
_entity.pdbx_description
1 polymer ?
#
loop_
_entity_poly.entity_id
_entity_poly.type
_entity_poly.pdbx_seq_one_letter_code
_entity_poly.pdbx_strand_id
1 'polypeptide(L)'
;MKLLTKNPLFFAFLLPALVDGIVTLVGQDAQYWSGRVVNEASPAYYALLFSPWLFLFGSLVWFGFWYWAMKRLKEPFSFFFVFLFTAGHSWGSSSWLWKIARDNGWYVATDQLSVMLVWGGAVVYFVLIAVFATICLQLYLRKRKKLQPAQG
;
A
#
# COMPACT_ATOMS: atom_id res chain seq x y z
N MET A 1 4.93 -18.91 2.67
CA MET A 1 6.31 -18.48 3.05
C MET A 1 7.33 -18.50 1.89
N LYS A 2 7.37 -19.52 1.01
CA LYS A 2 8.36 -19.61 -0.10
C LYS A 2 8.32 -18.45 -1.12
N LEU A 3 7.18 -17.77 -1.28
CA LEU A 3 7.04 -16.65 -2.23
C LEU A 3 7.66 -15.36 -1.68
N LEU A 4 7.42 -15.06 -0.40
CA LEU A 4 7.98 -13.90 0.30
C LEU A 4 9.51 -13.87 0.22
N THR A 5 10.17 -15.01 0.38
CA THR A 5 11.64 -15.11 0.34
C THR A 5 12.24 -14.89 -1.05
N LYS A 6 11.45 -15.00 -2.12
CA LYS A 6 11.92 -14.72 -3.49
C LYS A 6 12.14 -13.22 -3.71
N ASN A 7 11.24 -12.38 -3.22
CA ASN A 7 11.32 -10.92 -3.36
C ASN A 7 10.75 -10.18 -2.13
N PRO A 8 11.42 -10.25 -0.97
CA PRO A 8 10.83 -9.80 0.29
C PRO A 8 10.49 -8.30 0.28
N LEU A 9 11.34 -7.49 -0.33
CA LEU A 9 11.15 -6.04 -0.43
C LEU A 9 9.90 -5.66 -1.23
N PHE A 10 9.58 -6.36 -2.32
CA PHE A 10 8.32 -6.16 -3.03
C PHE A 10 7.12 -6.46 -2.13
N PHE A 11 7.16 -7.56 -1.38
CA PHE A 11 6.06 -7.93 -0.51
C PHE A 11 5.87 -6.96 0.64
N ALA A 12 6.93 -6.27 1.10
CA ALA A 12 6.84 -5.31 2.20
C ALA A 12 5.79 -4.22 1.97
N PHE A 13 5.71 -3.67 0.75
CA PHE A 13 4.70 -2.67 0.38
C PHE A 13 3.48 -3.25 -0.34
N LEU A 14 3.51 -4.53 -0.77
CA LEU A 14 2.39 -5.14 -1.48
C LEU A 14 1.11 -5.16 -0.64
N LEU A 15 1.22 -5.42 0.67
CA LEU A 15 0.05 -5.49 1.55
C LEU A 15 -0.74 -4.17 1.57
N PRO A 16 -0.16 -3.02 1.97
CA PRO A 16 -0.89 -1.76 1.94
C PRO A 16 -1.34 -1.39 0.52
N ALA A 17 -0.55 -1.68 -0.51
CA ALA A 17 -0.93 -1.39 -1.90
C ALA A 17 -2.14 -2.21 -2.40
N LEU A 18 -2.24 -3.48 -2.01
CA LEU A 18 -3.40 -4.32 -2.35
C LEU A 18 -4.64 -3.85 -1.60
N VAL A 19 -4.52 -3.50 -0.32
CA VAL A 19 -5.64 -2.96 0.45
C VAL A 19 -6.13 -1.65 -0.18
N ASP A 20 -5.22 -0.73 -0.46
CA ASP A 20 -5.51 0.54 -1.13
C ASP A 20 -6.25 0.33 -2.46
N GLY A 21 -5.75 -0.57 -3.31
CA GLY A 21 -6.37 -0.88 -4.61
C GLY A 21 -7.74 -1.56 -4.48
N ILE A 22 -7.90 -2.52 -3.58
CA ILE A 22 -9.18 -3.22 -3.36
C ILE A 22 -10.22 -2.24 -2.83
N VAL A 23 -9.88 -1.45 -1.82
CA VAL A 23 -10.84 -0.51 -1.24
C VAL A 23 -11.13 0.64 -2.20
N THR A 24 -10.20 1.00 -3.08
CA THR A 24 -10.49 1.92 -4.20
C THR A 24 -11.53 1.34 -5.16
N LEU A 25 -11.38 0.08 -5.58
CA LEU A 25 -12.34 -0.55 -6.49
C LEU A 25 -13.74 -0.69 -5.88
N VAL A 26 -13.83 -1.00 -4.59
CA VAL A 26 -15.11 -1.27 -3.91
C VAL A 26 -15.73 0.02 -3.36
N GLY A 27 -14.91 0.96 -2.90
CA GLY A 27 -15.34 2.12 -2.14
C GLY A 27 -15.56 3.40 -2.96
N GLN A 28 -15.06 3.45 -4.20
CA GLN A 28 -15.36 4.55 -5.12
C GLN A 28 -16.77 4.40 -5.70
N ASP A 29 -17.47 5.53 -5.85
CA ASP A 29 -18.77 5.58 -6.48
C ASP A 29 -18.67 5.45 -8.02
N ALA A 30 -19.82 5.23 -8.69
CA ALA A 30 -19.85 5.09 -10.15
C ALA A 30 -19.42 6.37 -10.90
N GLN A 31 -19.63 7.55 -10.30
CA GLN A 31 -19.31 8.85 -10.91
C GLN A 31 -17.80 9.15 -10.86
N TYR A 32 -17.06 8.56 -9.92
CA TYR A 32 -15.61 8.61 -9.87
C TYR A 32 -14.99 8.12 -11.18
N TRP A 33 -15.54 7.02 -11.73
CA TRP A 33 -15.06 6.39 -12.96
C TRP A 33 -15.53 7.07 -14.25
N SER A 34 -16.39 8.09 -14.16
CA SER A 34 -16.97 8.79 -15.31
C SER A 34 -16.36 10.17 -15.55
N GLY A 35 -15.10 10.38 -15.14
CA GLY A 35 -14.37 11.62 -15.42
C GLY A 35 -14.64 12.79 -14.47
N ARG A 36 -15.11 12.54 -13.24
CA ARG A 36 -15.18 13.60 -12.22
C ARG A 36 -13.79 14.18 -11.98
N VAL A 37 -13.67 15.50 -11.90
CA VAL A 37 -12.40 16.14 -11.49
C VAL A 37 -12.17 15.81 -10.01
N VAL A 38 -11.30 14.82 -9.77
CA VAL A 38 -10.82 14.44 -8.45
C VAL A 38 -9.39 14.94 -8.30
N ASN A 39 -9.08 15.57 -7.17
CA ASN A 39 -7.71 15.92 -6.81
C ASN A 39 -6.99 14.67 -6.29
N GLU A 40 -6.68 13.76 -7.21
CA GLU A 40 -6.01 12.50 -6.92
C GLU A 40 -4.49 12.73 -6.90
N ALA A 41 -3.84 12.45 -5.78
CA ALA A 41 -2.40 12.62 -5.64
C ALA A 41 -1.59 11.55 -6.40
N SER A 42 -2.25 10.48 -6.84
CA SER A 42 -1.64 9.39 -7.58
C SER A 42 -1.45 9.73 -9.05
N PRO A 43 -0.26 9.51 -9.64
CA PRO A 43 -0.07 9.55 -11.10
C PRO A 43 -0.97 8.58 -11.86
N ALA A 44 -1.53 7.56 -11.18
CA ALA A 44 -2.54 6.68 -11.75
C ALA A 44 -3.86 7.41 -12.09
N TYR A 45 -4.04 8.66 -11.65
CA TYR A 45 -5.19 9.52 -11.93
C TYR A 45 -5.63 9.46 -13.40
N TYR A 46 -4.68 9.53 -14.33
CA TYR A 46 -4.98 9.51 -15.77
C TYR A 46 -5.55 8.16 -16.25
N ALA A 47 -5.29 7.06 -15.55
CA ALA A 47 -5.91 5.76 -15.84
C ALA A 47 -7.21 5.55 -15.03
N LEU A 48 -7.30 6.18 -13.85
CA LEU A 48 -8.42 6.09 -12.91
C LEU A 48 -9.70 6.76 -13.44
N LEU A 49 -9.61 7.81 -14.26
CA LEU A 49 -10.78 8.59 -14.71
C LEU A 49 -11.68 7.91 -15.74
N PHE A 50 -11.22 6.83 -16.37
CA PHE A 50 -11.88 6.27 -17.56
C PHE A 50 -12.62 4.96 -17.30
N SER A 51 -12.10 4.09 -16.44
CA SER A 51 -12.72 2.78 -16.17
C SER A 51 -12.10 2.06 -14.97
N PRO A 52 -12.90 1.37 -14.14
CA PRO A 52 -12.36 0.47 -13.11
C PRO A 52 -11.51 -0.66 -13.70
N TRP A 53 -11.78 -1.07 -14.95
CA TRP A 53 -10.98 -2.08 -15.64
C TRP A 53 -9.60 -1.57 -16.05
N LEU A 54 -9.50 -0.31 -16.46
CA LEU A 54 -8.22 0.33 -16.76
C LEU A 54 -7.39 0.52 -15.50
N PHE A 55 -8.03 0.86 -14.38
CA PHE A 55 -7.36 0.87 -13.09
C PHE A 55 -6.81 -0.52 -12.74
N LEU A 56 -7.63 -1.57 -12.79
CA LEU A 56 -7.20 -2.93 -12.49
C LEU A 56 -6.03 -3.37 -13.38
N PHE A 57 -6.14 -3.13 -14.69
CA PHE A 57 -5.06 -3.44 -15.63
C PHE A 57 -3.78 -2.66 -15.31
N GLY A 58 -3.89 -1.35 -15.08
CA GLY A 58 -2.78 -0.50 -14.68
C GLY A 58 -2.11 -0.96 -13.38
N SER A 59 -2.90 -1.36 -12.38
CA SER A 59 -2.39 -1.94 -11.14
C SER A 59 -1.62 -3.24 -11.39
N LEU A 60 -2.13 -4.14 -12.23
CA LEU A 60 -1.43 -5.38 -12.59
C LEU A 60 -0.09 -5.11 -13.27
N VAL A 61 -0.07 -4.16 -14.22
CA VAL A 61 1.17 -3.71 -14.88
C VAL A 61 2.15 -3.11 -13.88
N TRP A 62 1.66 -2.25 -12.97
CA TRP A 62 2.47 -1.61 -11.93
C TRP A 62 3.08 -2.65 -10.97
N PHE A 63 2.29 -3.60 -10.48
CA PHE A 63 2.77 -4.68 -9.62
C PHE A 63 3.78 -5.58 -10.35
N GLY A 64 3.52 -5.91 -11.61
CA GLY A 64 4.45 -6.69 -12.43
C GLY A 64 5.79 -5.97 -12.63
N PHE A 65 5.75 -4.69 -12.98
CA PHE A 65 6.92 -3.84 -13.15
C PHE A 65 7.73 -3.76 -11.85
N TRP A 66 7.11 -3.43 -10.71
CA TRP A 66 7.83 -3.29 -9.45
C TRP A 66 8.31 -4.62 -8.88
N TYR A 67 7.58 -5.72 -9.11
CA TYR A 67 8.07 -7.04 -8.77
C TYR A 67 9.36 -7.37 -9.52
N TRP A 68 9.44 -7.02 -10.81
CA TRP A 68 10.64 -7.18 -11.62
C TRP A 68 11.75 -6.21 -11.19
N ALA A 69 11.43 -4.92 -10.97
CA ALA A 69 12.39 -3.88 -10.63
C ALA A 69 13.03 -4.13 -9.25
N MET A 70 12.26 -4.51 -8.23
CA MET A 70 12.76 -4.79 -6.89
C MET A 70 13.73 -5.98 -6.82
N LYS A 71 13.72 -6.87 -7.82
CA LYS A 71 14.75 -7.93 -7.93
C LYS A 71 16.09 -7.40 -8.45
N ARG A 72 16.10 -6.27 -9.15
CA ARG A 72 17.27 -5.73 -9.85
C ARG A 72 17.84 -4.48 -9.18
N LEU A 73 17.02 -3.74 -8.46
CA LEU A 73 17.42 -2.54 -7.74
C LEU A 73 18.43 -2.88 -6.65
N LYS A 74 19.56 -2.19 -6.67
CA LYS A 74 20.59 -2.26 -5.63
C LYS A 74 20.24 -1.30 -4.50
N GLU A 75 20.79 -1.56 -3.32
CA GLU A 75 20.79 -0.59 -2.23
C GLU A 75 21.61 0.66 -2.66
N PRO A 76 21.22 1.88 -2.24
CA PRO A 76 20.14 2.20 -1.30
C PRO A 76 18.75 2.35 -1.95
N PHE A 77 18.66 2.34 -3.29
CA PHE A 77 17.41 2.62 -4.01
C PHE A 77 16.30 1.62 -3.71
N SER A 78 16.62 0.34 -3.52
CA SER A 78 15.65 -0.67 -3.11
C SER A 78 14.95 -0.29 -1.79
N PHE A 79 15.70 0.20 -0.80
CA PHE A 79 15.12 0.65 0.47
C PHE A 79 14.33 1.95 0.31
N PHE A 80 14.85 2.90 -0.46
CA PHE A 80 14.15 4.15 -0.75
C PHE A 80 12.74 3.88 -1.33
N PHE A 81 12.65 3.06 -2.37
CA PHE A 81 11.36 2.77 -3.00
C PHE A 81 10.44 1.94 -2.10
N VAL A 82 10.97 0.97 -1.34
CA VAL A 82 10.16 0.21 -0.38
C VAL A 82 9.55 1.12 0.68
N PHE A 83 10.36 2.02 1.23
CA PHE A 83 9.87 2.99 2.21
C PHE A 83 8.81 3.91 1.59
N LEU A 84 9.10 4.46 0.41
CA LEU A 84 8.19 5.35 -0.31
C LEU A 84 6.84 4.67 -0.61
N PHE A 85 6.84 3.45 -1.15
CA PHE A 85 5.58 2.75 -1.47
C PHE A 85 4.85 2.28 -0.24
N THR A 86 5.56 1.84 0.80
CA THR A 86 4.92 1.48 2.06
C THR A 86 4.23 2.70 2.64
N ALA A 87 4.92 3.84 2.76
CA ALA A 87 4.35 5.07 3.31
C ALA A 87 3.19 5.59 2.45
N GLY A 88 3.38 5.70 1.14
CA GLY A 88 2.37 6.21 0.21
C GLY A 88 1.09 5.38 0.20
N HIS A 89 1.20 4.05 0.07
CA HIS A 89 0.01 3.20 0.08
C HIS A 89 -0.60 3.03 1.47
N SER A 90 0.17 3.13 2.56
CA SER A 90 -0.39 3.15 3.91
C SER A 90 -1.20 4.42 4.15
N TRP A 91 -0.72 5.56 3.63
CA TRP A 91 -1.48 6.81 3.66
C TRP A 91 -2.77 6.69 2.86
N GLY A 92 -2.67 6.26 1.60
CA GLY A 92 -3.83 6.03 0.71
C GLY A 92 -4.86 5.10 1.34
N SER A 93 -4.45 3.90 1.75
CA SER A 93 -5.34 2.91 2.36
C SER A 93 -5.94 3.38 3.70
N SER A 94 -5.19 4.12 4.51
CA SER A 94 -5.70 4.65 5.78
C SER A 94 -6.80 5.70 5.59
N SER A 95 -6.79 6.45 4.47
CA SER A 95 -7.85 7.43 4.16
C SER A 95 -9.23 6.76 3.99
N TRP A 96 -9.23 5.52 3.52
CA TRP A 96 -10.44 4.71 3.37
C TRP A 96 -11.05 4.29 4.70
N LEU A 97 -10.24 4.07 5.74
CA LEU A 97 -10.74 3.77 7.09
C LEU A 97 -11.68 4.89 7.58
N TRP A 98 -11.26 6.15 7.40
CA TRP A 98 -12.05 7.32 7.77
C TRP A 98 -13.29 7.50 6.90
N LYS A 99 -13.18 7.21 5.60
CA LYS A 99 -14.34 7.24 4.69
C LYS A 99 -15.38 6.19 5.11
N ILE A 100 -14.97 4.93 5.26
CA ILE A 100 -15.86 3.82 5.65
C ILE A 100 -16.50 4.11 7.01
N ALA A 101 -15.73 4.57 7.98
CA ALA A 101 -16.27 4.91 9.30
C ALA A 101 -17.31 6.03 9.22
N ARG A 102 -17.10 7.05 8.38
CA ARG A 102 -18.09 8.11 8.11
C ARG A 102 -19.34 7.57 7.44
N ASP A 103 -19.17 6.81 6.37
CA ASP A 103 -20.26 6.28 5.55
C ASP A 103 -21.17 5.32 6.35
N ASN A 104 -20.62 4.63 7.35
CA ASN A 104 -21.36 3.72 8.23
C ASN A 104 -21.84 4.37 9.55
N GLY A 105 -21.61 5.67 9.74
CA GLY A 105 -22.00 6.39 10.96
C GLY A 105 -21.18 6.05 12.21
N TRP A 106 -20.05 5.35 12.07
CA TRP A 106 -19.12 5.04 13.16
C TRP A 106 -18.20 6.21 13.51
N TYR A 107 -18.13 7.22 12.65
CA TYR A 107 -17.37 8.44 12.86
C TYR A 107 -18.27 9.66 12.83
N VAL A 108 -18.29 10.42 13.93
CA VAL A 108 -18.96 11.72 14.02
C VAL A 108 -17.93 12.72 14.56
N ALA A 109 -17.57 13.73 13.78
CA ALA A 109 -16.47 14.63 14.12
C ALA A 109 -16.63 15.37 15.46
N THR A 110 -17.88 15.55 15.92
CA THR A 110 -18.22 16.20 17.18
C THR A 110 -18.31 15.23 18.37
N ASP A 111 -18.30 13.91 18.14
CA ASP A 111 -18.29 12.91 19.20
C ASP A 111 -16.87 12.38 19.42
N GLN A 112 -16.29 12.76 20.56
CA GLN A 112 -14.91 12.44 20.91
C GLN A 112 -14.66 10.92 20.98
N LEU A 113 -15.64 10.14 21.44
CA LEU A 113 -15.48 8.68 21.54
C LEU A 113 -15.33 8.06 20.15
N SER A 114 -16.21 8.43 19.21
CA SER A 114 -16.10 7.97 17.81
C SER A 114 -14.75 8.34 17.17
N VAL A 115 -14.26 9.56 17.41
CA VAL A 115 -12.96 10.02 16.90
C VAL A 115 -11.82 9.15 17.48
N MET A 116 -11.82 8.91 18.79
CA MET A 116 -10.81 8.08 19.45
C MET A 116 -10.82 6.64 18.95
N LEU A 117 -12.00 6.05 18.73
CA LEU A 117 -12.12 4.67 18.24
C LEU A 117 -11.59 4.51 16.81
N VAL A 118 -11.95 5.42 15.90
CA VAL A 118 -11.48 5.35 14.50
C VAL A 118 -9.98 5.65 14.43
N TRP A 119 -9.49 6.62 15.21
CA TRP A 119 -8.05 6.88 15.32
C TRP A 119 -7.30 5.66 15.86
N GLY A 120 -7.81 5.02 16.92
CA GLY A 120 -7.23 3.80 17.48
C GLY A 120 -7.18 2.66 16.45
N GLY A 121 -8.24 2.50 15.65
CA GLY A 121 -8.28 1.58 14.52
C GLY A 121 -7.20 1.88 13.48
N ALA A 122 -6.98 3.15 13.14
CA ALA A 122 -5.92 3.57 12.23
C ALA A 122 -4.52 3.24 12.78
N VAL A 123 -4.28 3.45 14.08
CA VAL A 123 -3.02 3.09 14.74
C VAL A 123 -2.77 1.59 14.64
N VAL A 124 -3.77 0.77 14.99
CA VAL A 124 -3.66 -0.70 14.87
C VAL A 124 -3.35 -1.11 13.43
N TYR A 125 -4.01 -0.48 12.45
CA TYR A 125 -3.75 -0.73 11.04
C TYR A 125 -2.30 -0.42 10.63
N PHE A 126 -1.76 0.74 11.02
CA PHE A 126 -0.36 1.08 10.76
C PHE A 126 0.62 0.13 11.44
N VAL A 127 0.32 -0.30 12.67
CA VAL A 127 1.14 -1.30 13.38
C VAL A 127 1.19 -2.62 12.61
N LEU A 128 0.07 -3.10 12.08
CA LEU A 128 0.04 -4.33 11.27
C LEU A 128 0.89 -4.21 10.00
N ILE A 129 0.82 -3.07 9.30
CA ILE A 129 1.66 -2.82 8.13
C ILE A 129 3.14 -2.79 8.53
N ALA A 130 3.49 -2.09 9.60
CA ALA A 130 4.87 -1.96 10.08
C ALA A 130 5.46 -3.31 10.49
N VAL A 131 4.69 -4.15 11.20
CA VAL A 131 5.10 -5.52 11.57
C VAL A 131 5.35 -6.34 10.30
N PHE A 132 4.44 -6.31 9.33
CA PHE A 132 4.58 -7.07 8.10
C PHE A 132 5.78 -6.63 7.25
N ALA A 133 5.97 -5.31 7.09
CA ALA A 133 7.11 -4.73 6.39
C ALA A 133 8.44 -5.09 7.10
N THR A 134 8.45 -5.08 8.44
CA THR A 134 9.62 -5.49 9.24
C THR A 134 9.97 -6.95 9.02
N ILE A 135 8.99 -7.85 9.00
CA ILE A 135 9.22 -9.27 8.68
C ILE A 135 9.85 -9.42 7.29
N CYS A 136 9.32 -8.71 6.29
CA CYS A 136 9.84 -8.71 4.93
C CYS A 136 11.28 -8.18 4.85
N LEU A 137 11.58 -7.09 5.55
CA LEU A 137 12.92 -6.52 5.63
C LEU A 137 13.90 -7.49 6.31
N GLN A 138 13.51 -8.13 7.42
CA GLN A 138 14.34 -9.14 8.08
C GLN A 138 14.65 -10.32 7.16
N LEU A 139 13.67 -10.78 6.38
CA LEU A 139 13.89 -11.85 5.38
C LEU A 139 14.89 -11.41 4.31
N TYR A 140 14.82 -10.17 3.84
CA TYR A 140 15.76 -9.61 2.89
C TYR A 140 17.19 -9.57 3.45
N LEU A 141 17.37 -9.01 4.65
CA LEU A 141 18.67 -8.88 5.30
C LEU A 141 19.31 -10.25 5.59
N ARG A 142 18.52 -11.23 6.06
CA ARG A 142 18.98 -12.61 6.27
C ARG A 142 19.45 -13.25 4.97
N LYS A 143 18.72 -13.04 3.86
CA LYS A 143 19.11 -13.57 2.54
C LYS A 143 20.39 -12.92 2.04
N ARG A 144 20.54 -11.60 2.21
CA ARG A 144 21.76 -10.86 1.84
C ARG A 144 22.97 -11.39 2.61
N LYS A 145 22.87 -11.53 3.94
CA LYS A 145 23.97 -12.04 4.78
C LYS A 145 24.43 -13.45 4.37
N LYS A 146 23.50 -14.31 3.90
CA LYS A 146 23.85 -15.64 3.37
C LYS A 146 24.58 -15.60 2.03
N LEU A 147 24.28 -14.61 1.18
CA LEU A 147 24.90 -14.45 -0.15
C LEU A 147 26.24 -13.71 -0.10
N GLN A 148 26.47 -12.94 0.97
CA GLN A 148 27.73 -12.26 1.28
C GLN A 148 28.22 -12.78 2.64
N PRO A 149 28.65 -14.05 2.75
CA PRO A 149 29.35 -14.48 3.96
C PRO A 149 30.54 -13.54 4.15
N ALA A 150 30.72 -13.06 5.38
CA ALA A 150 31.75 -12.09 5.71
C ALA A 150 33.08 -12.53 5.08
N GLN A 151 33.68 -11.66 4.27
CA GLN A 151 35.12 -11.74 4.03
C GLN A 151 35.77 -11.35 5.37
N GLY A 152 35.99 -12.36 6.20
CA GLY A 152 36.61 -12.28 7.52
C GLY A 152 37.16 -13.64 7.86
#